data_AF-A0A7J3WY93-F1
#
_entry.id   AF-A0A7J3WY93-F1
#
_cell.length_a   1.000
_cell.length_b   1.000
_cell.length_c   1.000
_cell.angle_alpha   90.00
_cell.angle_beta   90.00
_cell.angle_gamma   90.00
#
_symmetry.space_group_name_H-M   'P 1'
#
loop_
_entity.id
_entity.type
_entity.pdbx_description
1 polymer ?
#
loop_
_entity_poly.entity_id
_entity_poly.type
_entity_poly.pdbx_seq_one_letter_code
_entity_poly.pdbx_strand_id
1 'polypeptide(L)'
;MGHVETEVKIGNLKGDKIIRVKALVDTGSTFTVIPEDIARELNLPVTGERMKVLTARGYDELELTHAIIEINGKRRIVPILVSRGIDRVLVGVITLEAMQLRVNPLTEKLEEYTALLYIQL
;
A
#
# COMPACT_ATOMS: atom_id res chain seq x y z
N MET A 1 -6.75 15.98 -11.58
CA MET A 1 -7.46 14.74 -11.19
C MET A 1 -7.78 14.84 -9.72
N GLY A 2 -8.99 14.43 -9.30
CA GLY A 2 -9.30 14.28 -7.89
C GLY A 2 -8.43 13.21 -7.22
N HIS A 3 -8.49 13.14 -5.90
CA HIS A 3 -7.84 12.09 -5.12
C HIS A 3 -8.73 10.84 -5.14
N VAL A 4 -8.18 9.70 -5.56
CA VAL A 4 -8.89 8.42 -5.48
C VAL A 4 -8.66 7.81 -4.11
N GLU A 5 -9.73 7.53 -3.38
CA GLU A 5 -9.67 6.85 -2.09
C GLU A 5 -10.39 5.50 -2.19
N THR A 6 -9.87 4.51 -1.48
CA THR A 6 -10.48 3.18 -1.39
C THR A 6 -10.49 2.68 0.04
N GLU A 7 -11.47 1.84 0.37
CA GLU A 7 -11.44 1.12 1.64
C GLU A 7 -10.43 -0.03 1.54
N VAL A 8 -9.53 -0.10 2.52
CA VAL A 8 -8.50 -1.13 2.60
C VAL A 8 -8.62 -1.80 3.96
N LYS A 9 -8.55 -3.13 3.98
CA LYS A 9 -8.25 -3.85 5.23
C LYS A 9 -6.76 -4.15 5.28
N ILE A 10 -6.15 -3.84 6.41
CA ILE A 10 -4.73 -4.07 6.66
C ILE A 10 -4.64 -4.98 7.87
N GLY A 11 -3.93 -6.09 7.73
CA GLY A 11 -3.74 -7.05 8.80
C GLY A 11 -2.29 -7.46 8.96
N ASN A 12 -1.96 -8.00 10.12
CA ASN A 12 -0.69 -8.67 10.32
C ASN A 12 -0.64 -10.01 9.58
N LEU A 13 0.53 -10.65 9.54
CA LEU A 13 0.72 -11.90 8.81
C LEU A 13 -0.02 -13.10 9.43
N LYS A 14 -0.40 -13.02 10.71
CA LYS A 14 -1.24 -14.04 11.36
C LYS A 14 -2.71 -13.91 10.96
N GLY A 15 -3.14 -12.73 10.55
CA GLY A 15 -4.54 -12.41 10.22
C GLY A 15 -5.45 -12.33 11.45
N ASP A 16 -4.91 -12.31 12.66
CA ASP A 16 -5.65 -12.19 13.92
C ASP A 16 -5.91 -10.72 14.31
N LYS A 17 -5.13 -9.79 13.74
CA LYS A 17 -5.36 -8.35 13.83
C LYS A 17 -5.59 -7.77 12.45
N ILE A 18 -6.71 -7.07 12.29
CA ILE A 18 -7.11 -6.41 11.04
C ILE A 18 -7.75 -5.07 11.40
N ILE A 19 -7.33 -4.01 10.70
CA ILE A 19 -8.03 -2.73 10.71
C ILE A 19 -8.63 -2.46 9.34
N ARG A 20 -9.65 -1.61 9.32
CA ARG A 20 -10.30 -1.13 8.09
C ARG A 20 -10.11 0.38 8.04
N VAL A 21 -9.51 0.87 6.95
CA VAL A 21 -9.16 2.29 6.79
C VAL A 21 -9.55 2.77 5.41
N LYS A 22 -9.84 4.08 5.31
CA LYS A 22 -9.90 4.76 4.02
C LYS A 22 -8.48 5.17 3.66
N ALA A 23 -7.97 4.68 2.53
CA ALA A 23 -6.61 4.95 2.08
C ALA A 23 -6.62 5.77 0.79
N LEU A 24 -5.64 6.65 0.65
CA LEU A 24 -5.39 7.38 -0.60
C LEU A 24 -4.66 6.44 -1.57
N VAL A 25 -5.18 6.29 -2.79
CA VAL A 25 -4.45 5.64 -3.87
C VAL A 25 -3.44 6.62 -4.44
N ASP A 26 -2.16 6.30 -4.31
CA ASP A 26 -1.06 7.17 -4.71
C ASP A 26 -0.15 6.45 -5.71
N THR A 27 -0.40 6.68 -7.00
CA THR A 27 0.44 6.15 -8.08
C THR A 27 1.82 6.80 -8.15
N GLY A 28 2.10 7.84 -7.34
CA GLY A 28 3.42 8.42 -7.15
C GLY A 28 4.27 7.69 -6.10
N SER A 29 3.65 6.81 -5.30
CA SER A 29 4.33 6.00 -4.28
C SER A 29 4.58 4.57 -4.77
N THR A 30 5.83 4.10 -4.67
CA THR A 30 6.19 2.72 -5.05
C THR A 30 5.58 1.69 -4.10
N PHE A 31 5.77 1.87 -2.79
CA PHE A 31 5.25 1.00 -1.75
C PHE A 31 3.95 1.56 -1.18
N THR A 32 3.13 0.67 -0.63
CA THR A 32 2.10 1.12 0.32
C THR A 32 2.81 1.62 1.58
N VAL A 33 2.42 2.80 2.05
CA VAL A 33 3.01 3.44 3.23
C VAL A 33 1.93 3.59 4.29
N ILE A 34 2.23 3.17 5.51
CA ILE A 34 1.33 3.28 6.65
C ILE A 34 1.92 4.18 7.75
N PRO A 35 1.07 4.90 8.49
CA PRO A 35 1.43 5.50 9.77
C PRO A 35 2.00 4.50 10.80
N GLU A 36 2.95 4.95 11.61
CA GLU A 36 3.60 4.13 12.66
C GLU A 36 2.61 3.60 13.72
N ASP A 37 1.58 4.36 14.06
CA ASP A 37 0.52 3.95 14.98
C ASP A 37 -0.28 2.77 14.45
N ILE A 38 -0.62 2.75 13.15
CA ILE A 38 -1.25 1.58 12.49
C ILE A 38 -0.33 0.36 12.56
N ALA A 39 0.96 0.52 12.29
CA ALA A 39 1.92 -0.58 12.37
C ALA A 39 1.98 -1.17 13.78
N ARG A 40 1.98 -0.30 14.81
CA ARG A 40 1.95 -0.70 16.22
C ARG A 40 0.65 -1.39 16.60
N GLU A 41 -0.51 -0.85 16.20
CA GLU A 41 -1.83 -1.43 16.50
C GLU A 41 -1.94 -2.87 15.98
N LEU A 42 -1.47 -3.09 14.76
CA LEU A 42 -1.44 -4.39 14.10
C LEU A 42 -0.35 -5.33 14.62
N ASN A 43 0.57 -4.88 15.48
CA ASN A 43 1.79 -5.60 15.87
C ASN A 43 2.58 -6.11 14.66
N LEU A 44 2.79 -5.26 13.65
CA LEU A 44 3.62 -5.64 12.51
C LEU A 44 5.06 -5.86 12.96
N PRO A 45 5.74 -6.90 12.43
CA PRO A 45 7.11 -7.18 12.83
C PRO A 45 8.04 -6.05 12.38
N VAL A 46 8.93 -5.65 13.30
CA VAL A 46 10.12 -4.86 12.98
C VAL A 46 11.12 -5.81 12.34
N THR A 47 11.54 -5.53 11.11
CA THR A 47 12.45 -6.41 10.36
C THR A 47 13.91 -5.98 10.55
N GLY A 48 14.13 -4.71 10.91
CA GLY A 48 15.45 -4.07 10.90
C GLY A 48 15.89 -3.69 9.48
N GLU A 49 15.10 -4.03 8.45
CA GLU A 49 15.35 -3.67 7.07
C GLU A 49 14.79 -2.27 6.81
N ARG A 50 15.63 -1.41 6.23
CA ARG A 50 15.26 -0.04 5.88
C ARG A 50 15.43 0.20 4.40
N MET A 51 14.46 0.92 3.83
CA MET A 51 14.47 1.31 2.43
C MET A 51 14.73 2.81 2.32
N LYS A 52 15.74 3.17 1.54
CA LYS A 52 15.96 4.55 1.12
C LYS A 52 14.85 4.96 0.17
N VAL A 53 14.16 6.06 0.48
CA VAL A 53 13.07 6.61 -0.33
C VAL A 53 13.34 8.06 -0.70
N LEU A 54 12.74 8.50 -1.81
CA LEU A 54 12.71 9.91 -2.19
C LEU A 54 11.33 10.46 -1.84
N THR A 55 11.30 11.56 -1.09
CA THR A 55 10.09 12.29 -0.72
C THR A 55 10.13 13.71 -1.27
N ALA A 56 9.01 14.44 -1.17
CA ALA A 56 8.99 15.87 -1.49
C ALA A 56 9.96 16.73 -0.64
N ARG A 57 10.43 16.21 0.51
CA ARG A 57 11.39 16.89 1.40
C ARG A 57 12.84 16.43 1.20
N GLY A 58 13.09 15.55 0.23
CA GLY A 58 14.39 14.93 -0.01
C GLY A 58 14.40 13.45 0.36
N TYR A 59 15.59 12.89 0.53
CA TYR A 59 15.77 11.48 0.87
C TYR A 59 15.41 11.18 2.33
N ASP A 60 14.84 10.00 2.56
CA ASP A 60 14.52 9.46 3.89
C ASP A 60 14.80 7.95 3.91
N GLU A 61 14.74 7.33 5.09
CA GLU A 61 14.83 5.88 5.29
C GLU A 61 13.66 5.37 6.12
N LEU A 62 12.84 4.50 5.51
CA LEU A 62 11.66 3.94 6.16
C LEU A 62 11.83 2.45 6.45
N GLU A 63 11.27 2.00 7.57
CA GLU A 63 11.25 0.58 7.95
C GLU A 63 10.39 -0.20 6.95
N LEU A 64 10.95 -1.29 6.41
CA LEU A 64 10.24 -2.23 5.56
C LEU A 64 9.62 -3.35 6.40
N THR A 65 8.36 -3.65 6.16
CA THR A 65 7.70 -4.82 6.74
C THR A 65 6.72 -5.42 5.74
N HIS A 66 5.99 -6.45 6.16
CA HIS A 66 4.97 -7.10 5.34
C HIS A 66 3.63 -7.10 6.06
N ALA A 67 2.58 -6.83 5.30
CA ALA A 67 1.21 -6.87 5.81
C ALA A 67 0.30 -7.62 4.84
N ILE A 68 -0.78 -8.15 5.40
CA ILE A 68 -1.93 -8.61 4.63
C ILE A 68 -2.72 -7.37 4.24
N ILE A 69 -2.92 -7.19 2.94
CA ILE A 69 -3.80 -6.17 2.39
C ILE A 69 -5.01 -6.86 1.74
N GLU A 70 -6.20 -6.31 1.95
CA GLU A 70 -7.42 -6.70 1.23
C GLU A 70 -8.12 -5.47 0.64
N ILE A 71 -8.34 -5.52 -0.67
CA ILE A 71 -9.05 -4.50 -1.46
C ILE A 71 -9.99 -5.25 -2.41
N ASN A 72 -11.26 -4.84 -2.49
CA ASN A 72 -12.27 -5.46 -3.35
C ASN A 72 -12.36 -7.00 -3.20
N GLY A 73 -12.17 -7.51 -1.98
CA GLY A 73 -12.19 -8.95 -1.69
C GLY A 73 -10.93 -9.72 -2.12
N LYS A 74 -9.96 -9.08 -2.79
CA LYS A 74 -8.66 -9.68 -3.12
C LYS A 74 -7.70 -9.50 -1.95
N ARG A 75 -7.18 -10.60 -1.41
CA ARG A 75 -6.24 -10.63 -0.28
C ARG A 75 -4.83 -11.02 -0.74
N ARG A 76 -3.81 -10.25 -0.36
CA ARG A 76 -2.39 -10.50 -0.68
C ARG A 76 -1.50 -10.12 0.50
N ILE A 77 -0.35 -10.77 0.61
CA ILE A 77 0.76 -10.27 1.44
C ILE A 77 1.61 -9.38 0.54
N VAL A 78 1.89 -8.16 0.98
CA VAL A 78 2.70 -7.20 0.22
C VAL A 78 3.73 -6.53 1.14
N PRO A 79 4.88 -6.10 0.58
CA PRO A 79 5.80 -5.26 1.31
C PRO A 79 5.20 -3.86 1.51
N ILE A 80 5.38 -3.30 2.69
CA ILE A 80 4.92 -1.95 3.05
C ILE A 80 6.02 -1.19 3.79
N LEU A 81 5.95 0.14 3.74
CA LEU A 81 6.83 1.02 4.51
C LEU A 81 6.09 1.64 5.69
N VAL A 82 6.76 1.75 6.83
CA VAL A 82 6.23 2.42 8.02
C VAL A 82 6.82 3.82 8.11
N SER A 83 5.96 4.83 8.19
CA SER A 83 6.37 6.24 8.26
C SER A 83 5.83 6.95 9.49
N ARG A 84 6.67 7.80 10.09
CA ARG A 84 6.28 8.75 11.15
C ARG A 84 5.82 10.10 10.59
N GLY A 85 6.01 10.33 9.28
CA GLY A 85 5.79 11.62 8.63
C GLY A 85 4.45 11.78 7.93
N ILE A 86 3.60 10.75 7.96
CA ILE A 86 2.27 10.75 7.32
C ILE A 86 1.19 10.40 8.33
N ASP A 87 -0.03 10.89 8.09
CA ASP A 87 -1.20 10.73 8.95
C ASP A 87 -2.30 9.84 8.33
N ARG A 88 -2.05 9.32 7.13
CA ARG A 88 -2.97 8.48 6.36
C ARG A 88 -2.24 7.37 5.62
N VAL A 89 -2.97 6.31 5.29
CA VAL A 89 -2.43 5.23 4.46
C VAL A 89 -2.39 5.65 2.99
N LEU A 90 -1.24 5.39 2.36
CA LEU A 90 -1.03 5.54 0.92
C LEU A 90 -0.94 4.15 0.28
N VAL A 91 -1.80 3.84 -0.69
CA VAL A 91 -1.72 2.61 -1.48
C VAL A 91 -0.82 2.87 -2.68
N GLY A 92 0.36 2.25 -2.68
CA GLY A 92 1.36 2.41 -3.74
C GLY A 92 1.25 1.37 -4.86
N VAL A 93 2.08 1.55 -5.88
CA VAL A 93 2.08 0.78 -7.14
C VAL A 93 2.25 -0.72 -6.90
N ILE A 94 3.17 -1.16 -6.03
CA ILE A 94 3.39 -2.60 -5.77
C ILE A 94 2.10 -3.29 -5.30
N THR A 95 1.32 -2.61 -4.45
CA THR A 95 0.05 -3.17 -3.96
C THR A 95 -1.00 -3.18 -5.07
N LEU A 96 -1.08 -2.14 -5.88
CA LEU A 96 -1.99 -2.08 -7.03
C LEU A 96 -1.70 -3.21 -8.02
N GLU A 97 -0.44 -3.42 -8.38
CA GLU A 97 -0.02 -4.48 -9.31
C GLU A 97 -0.26 -5.88 -8.74
N ALA A 98 0.11 -6.12 -7.48
CA ALA A 98 -0.14 -7.40 -6.80
C ALA A 98 -1.64 -7.75 -6.71
N MET A 99 -2.50 -6.73 -6.71
CA MET A 99 -3.96 -6.85 -6.69
C MET A 99 -4.60 -6.84 -8.09
N GLN A 100 -3.83 -6.65 -9.16
CA GLN A 100 -4.35 -6.45 -10.51
C GLN A 100 -5.34 -5.28 -10.60
N LEU A 101 -5.00 -4.17 -9.93
CA LEU A 101 -5.81 -2.95 -9.87
C LEU A 101 -5.09 -1.78 -10.51
N ARG A 102 -5.84 -0.90 -11.16
CA ARG A 102 -5.34 0.39 -11.67
C ARG A 102 -6.34 1.50 -11.40
N VAL A 103 -5.87 2.73 -11.38
CA VAL A 103 -6.73 3.92 -11.31
C VAL A 103 -7.38 4.15 -12.67
N ASN A 104 -8.69 4.24 -12.70
CA ASN A 104 -9.43 4.77 -13.84
C ASN A 104 -9.63 6.29 -13.64
N PRO A 105 -8.96 7.15 -14.43
CA PRO A 105 -9.03 8.60 -14.24
C PRO A 105 -10.38 9.21 -14.66
N LEU A 106 -11.19 8.49 -15.44
CA LEU A 106 -12.50 8.95 -15.89
C LEU A 106 -13.58 8.72 -14.82
N THR A 107 -13.47 7.60 -14.10
CA THR A 107 -14.43 7.21 -13.05
C THR A 107 -13.96 7.53 -11.64
N GLU A 108 -12.70 7.94 -11.47
CA GLU A 108 -12.02 8.18 -10.19
C GLU A 108 -12.11 6.97 -9.23
N LYS A 109 -12.04 5.76 -9.81
CA LYS A 109 -12.15 4.49 -9.08
C LYS A 109 -11.03 3.53 -9.44
N LEU A 110 -10.83 2.53 -8.59
CA LEU A 110 -10.01 1.36 -8.94
C LEU A 110 -10.81 0.42 -9.83
N GLU A 111 -10.16 -0.06 -10.89
CA GLU A 111 -10.68 -1.12 -11.76
C GLU A 111 -9.65 -2.23 -11.90
N GLU A 112 -10.13 -3.42 -12.25
CA GLU A 112 -9.25 -4.56 -12.50
C GLU A 112 -8.55 -4.45 -13.85
N TYR A 113 -7.31 -4.95 -13.93
CA TYR A 113 -6.60 -5.10 -15.19
C TYR A 113 -5.90 -6.46 -15.26
N THR A 114 -5.67 -6.95 -16.47
CA THR A 114 -4.95 -8.20 -16.69
C THR A 114 -3.46 -7.98 -16.54
N ALA A 115 -2.82 -8.73 -15.63
CA ALA A 115 -1.37 -8.72 -15.49
C ALA A 115 -0.68 -9.17 -16.78
N LEU A 116 0.44 -8.53 -17.10
CA LEU A 116 1.24 -8.86 -18.27
C LEU A 116 2.25 -9.95 -17.92
N LEU A 117 2.28 -11.02 -18.71
CA LEU A 117 3.29 -12.07 -18.60
C LEU A 117 4.45 -11.80 -19.58
N TYR A 118 4.11 -11.54 -20.84
CA TYR A 118 5.00 -11.16 -21.94
C TYR A 118 4.11 -10.86 -23.16
N ILE A 119 4.26 -9.71 -23.81
CA ILE A 119 3.57 -9.40 -25.08
C ILE A 119 4.65 -9.37 -26.16
N GLN A 120 4.57 -10.30 -27.11
CA GLN A 120 5.35 -10.25 -28.34
C GLN A 120 4.53 -9.44 -29.36
N LEU A 121 5.07 -8.29 -29.77
CA LEU A 121 4.49 -7.47 -30.85
C LEU A 121 4.89 -8.03 -32.21
#